data_AF-A0A7K3M727-F1
#
_entry.id   AF-A0A7K3M727-F1
#
_cell.length_a   1.000
_cell.length_b   1.000
_cell.length_c   1.000
_cell.angle_alpha   90.00
_cell.angle_beta   90.00
_cell.angle_gamma   90.00
#
_symmetry.space_group_name_H-M   'P 1'
#
loop_
_entity.id
_entity.type
_entity.pdbx_description
1 polymer ?
#
loop_
_entity_poly.entity_id
_entity_poly.type
_entity_poly.pdbx_seq_one_letter_code
_entity_poly.pdbx_strand_id
1 'polypeptide(L)'
;MDSFEGLRGLSYRAVAGRLLAKGWNVCGVGDWATVWRSPDGAQVGRVSPFEPAYEVFVNLCRRLPGHPLLPRVDVDMPLEGGGRLTVMEFLLLADSTEADLVYQRWAAASPGDPITEVRRQAERLNAEAATSIPFWGGLDHNPHNVMKDLSGAVKLVDLFYAEGKEIYRVLREDPAKIAECFWPEQRKYMCDIAAVARLSTPEEIAELRTAAESIALSGGSEPDGAQRWQAQDG
;
A
#
# COMPACT_ATOMS: atom_id res chain seq x y z
N MET A 1 -4.71 -17.42 17.31
CA MET A 1 -4.28 -16.23 16.55
C MET A 1 -2.90 -15.88 17.02
N ASP A 2 -1.92 -16.00 16.12
CA ASP A 2 -0.60 -15.46 16.39
C ASP A 2 -0.72 -13.95 16.59
N SER A 3 -0.27 -13.45 17.73
CA SER A 3 -0.21 -12.00 17.92
C SER A 3 0.83 -11.41 16.98
N PHE A 4 0.39 -10.58 16.04
CA PHE A 4 1.27 -9.84 15.14
C PHE A 4 1.95 -8.65 15.83
N GLU A 5 1.57 -8.31 17.08
CA GLU A 5 2.14 -7.16 17.80
C GLU A 5 3.67 -7.25 17.97
N GLY A 6 4.21 -8.46 18.07
CA GLY A 6 5.67 -8.67 18.13
C GLY A 6 6.42 -8.33 16.83
N LEU A 7 5.71 -7.95 15.76
CA LEU A 7 6.29 -7.54 14.48
C LEU A 7 6.37 -6.02 14.32
N ARG A 8 5.69 -5.26 15.19
CA ARG A 8 5.62 -3.79 15.11
C ARG A 8 7.01 -3.18 15.21
N GLY A 9 7.32 -2.27 14.29
CA GLY A 9 8.62 -1.56 14.29
C GLY A 9 9.81 -2.43 13.90
N LEU A 10 9.61 -3.70 13.49
CA LEU A 10 10.67 -4.47 12.84
C LEU A 10 10.85 -4.01 11.40
N SER A 11 12.03 -4.27 10.82
CA SER A 11 12.23 -4.09 9.38
C SER A 11 11.39 -5.07 8.57
N TYR A 12 11.06 -4.71 7.33
CA TYR A 12 10.32 -5.57 6.42
C TYR A 12 11.02 -6.94 6.20
N ARG A 13 12.36 -6.98 6.20
CA ARG A 13 13.15 -8.22 6.12
C ARG A 13 12.98 -9.10 7.36
N ALA A 14 13.00 -8.50 8.54
CA ALA A 14 12.77 -9.22 9.79
C ALA A 14 11.35 -9.78 9.85
N VAL A 15 10.35 -8.99 9.44
CA VAL A 15 8.96 -9.47 9.30
C VAL A 15 8.88 -10.64 8.33
N ALA A 16 9.44 -10.52 7.13
CA ALA A 16 9.47 -11.61 6.14
C ALA A 16 10.11 -12.89 6.71
N GLY A 17 11.23 -12.77 7.41
CA GLY A 17 11.88 -13.91 8.08
C GLY A 17 11.01 -14.56 9.15
N ARG A 18 10.25 -13.77 9.93
CA ARG A 18 9.31 -14.28 10.95
C ARG A 18 8.10 -14.96 10.32
N LEU A 19 7.57 -14.41 9.23
CA LEU A 19 6.47 -15.04 8.47
C LEU A 19 6.93 -16.39 7.90
N LEU A 20 8.08 -16.43 7.25
CA LEU A 20 8.66 -17.67 6.72
C LEU A 20 8.87 -18.73 7.81
N ALA A 21 9.46 -18.35 8.95
CA ALA A 21 9.67 -19.25 10.09
C ALA A 21 8.36 -19.81 10.67
N LYS A 22 7.24 -19.12 10.45
CA LYS A 22 5.89 -19.55 10.84
C LYS A 22 5.15 -20.31 9.73
N GLY A 23 5.83 -20.64 8.63
CA GLY A 23 5.26 -21.40 7.52
C GLY A 23 4.46 -20.58 6.51
N TRP A 24 4.51 -19.25 6.56
CA TRP A 24 3.94 -18.42 5.52
C TRP A 24 4.79 -18.54 4.25
N ASN A 25 4.15 -18.51 3.09
CA ASN A 25 4.82 -18.65 1.80
C ASN A 25 4.49 -17.46 0.89
N VAL A 26 5.46 -17.02 0.09
CA VAL A 26 5.21 -15.99 -0.92
C VAL A 26 4.21 -16.52 -1.95
N CYS A 27 3.13 -15.77 -2.17
CA CYS A 27 2.10 -16.11 -3.15
C CYS A 27 1.88 -15.00 -4.21
N GLY A 28 2.56 -13.87 -4.07
CA GLY A 28 2.50 -12.78 -5.04
C GLY A 28 3.58 -11.73 -4.77
N VAL A 29 3.95 -11.00 -5.81
CA VAL A 29 4.89 -9.87 -5.74
C VAL A 29 4.29 -8.74 -6.56
N GLY A 30 3.91 -7.65 -5.89
CA GLY A 30 3.43 -6.43 -6.53
C GLY A 30 4.57 -5.47 -6.84
N ASP A 31 4.22 -4.21 -7.08
CA ASP A 31 5.22 -3.15 -7.26
C ASP A 31 5.80 -2.67 -5.93
N TRP A 32 4.94 -2.50 -4.93
CA TRP A 32 5.34 -2.00 -3.61
C TRP A 32 5.69 -3.11 -2.63
N ALA A 33 4.98 -4.24 -2.67
CA ALA A 33 5.01 -5.22 -1.60
C ALA A 33 5.15 -6.67 -2.09
N THR A 34 5.68 -7.52 -1.21
CA THR A 34 5.58 -8.98 -1.33
C THR A 34 4.35 -9.46 -0.57
N VAL A 35 3.58 -10.37 -1.17
CA VAL A 35 2.37 -10.95 -0.59
C VAL A 35 2.65 -12.37 -0.10
N TRP A 36 2.35 -12.62 1.16
CA TRP A 36 2.61 -13.87 1.86
C TRP A 36 1.29 -14.52 2.23
N ARG A 37 1.10 -15.80 1.92
CA ARG A 37 -0.08 -16.58 2.31
C ARG A 37 0.17 -17.30 3.63
N SER A 38 -0.82 -17.27 4.52
CA SER A 38 -0.78 -17.98 5.80
C SER A 38 -0.73 -19.50 5.60
N PRO A 39 -0.22 -20.28 6.58
CA PRO A 39 -0.15 -21.74 6.49
C PRO A 39 -1.51 -22.43 6.32
N ASP A 40 -2.56 -21.86 6.93
CA ASP A 40 -3.94 -22.34 6.80
C ASP A 40 -4.63 -21.85 5.51
N GLY A 41 -3.96 -20.99 4.73
CA GLY A 41 -4.42 -20.47 3.46
C GLY A 41 -5.55 -19.44 3.53
N ALA A 42 -5.97 -19.03 4.73
CA ALA A 42 -7.13 -18.15 4.96
C ALA A 42 -6.79 -16.65 4.90
N GLN A 43 -5.51 -16.29 5.09
CA GLN A 43 -5.06 -14.90 5.15
C GLN A 43 -3.89 -14.65 4.20
N VAL A 44 -3.72 -13.37 3.85
CA VAL A 44 -2.52 -12.85 3.22
C VAL A 44 -1.94 -11.69 4.00
N GLY A 45 -0.62 -11.61 4.02
CA GLY A 45 0.18 -10.53 4.58
C GLY A 45 0.90 -9.80 3.46
N ARG A 46 0.55 -8.55 3.25
CA ARG A 46 1.27 -7.64 2.36
C ARG A 46 2.40 -7.00 3.17
N VAL A 47 3.64 -7.29 2.80
CA VAL A 47 4.85 -6.74 3.44
C VAL A 47 5.52 -5.80 2.46
N SER A 48 5.44 -4.50 2.74
CA SER A 48 6.10 -3.45 1.97
C SER A 48 7.33 -2.90 2.72
N PRO A 49 8.49 -2.72 2.07
CA PRO A 49 9.63 -2.02 2.64
C PRO A 49 9.41 -0.51 2.74
N PHE A 50 8.58 0.07 1.86
CA PHE A 50 8.25 1.49 1.82
C PHE A 50 6.86 1.66 1.21
N GLU A 51 5.96 2.33 1.95
CA GLU A 51 4.56 2.44 1.54
C GLU A 51 3.94 3.78 1.93
N PRO A 52 3.86 4.74 1.00
CA PRO A 52 3.29 6.06 1.28
C PRO A 52 1.75 6.11 1.16
N ALA A 53 1.10 5.17 0.45
CA ALA A 53 -0.32 5.32 0.07
C ALA A 53 -1.28 4.31 0.73
N TYR A 54 -0.83 3.08 0.98
CA TYR A 54 -1.73 1.97 1.32
C TYR A 54 -2.56 2.17 2.61
N GLU A 55 -2.11 3.03 3.51
CA GLU A 55 -2.86 3.39 4.71
C GLU A 55 -4.23 4.02 4.39
N VAL A 56 -4.35 4.75 3.28
CA VAL A 56 -5.61 5.34 2.83
C VAL A 56 -6.62 4.25 2.47
N PHE A 57 -6.17 3.18 1.80
CA PHE A 57 -6.99 2.01 1.51
C PHE A 57 -7.46 1.30 2.79
N VAL A 58 -6.57 1.14 3.77
CA VAL A 58 -6.95 0.52 5.05
C VAL A 58 -7.99 1.35 5.78
N ASN A 59 -7.89 2.69 5.74
CA ASN A 59 -8.89 3.56 6.34
C ASN A 59 -10.24 3.50 5.62
N LEU A 60 -10.26 3.35 4.29
CA LEU A 60 -11.51 3.05 3.58
C LEU A 60 -12.18 1.80 4.16
N CYS A 61 -11.43 0.73 4.38
CA CYS A 61 -11.94 -0.51 4.98
C CYS A 61 -12.41 -0.31 6.44
N ARG A 62 -11.72 0.53 7.22
CA ARG A 62 -12.11 0.86 8.60
C ARG A 62 -13.36 1.72 8.68
N ARG A 63 -13.55 2.67 7.75
CA ARG A 63 -14.74 3.55 7.66
C ARG A 63 -15.99 2.81 7.19
N LEU A 64 -15.81 1.70 6.47
CA LEU A 64 -16.88 0.86 5.95
C LEU A 64 -16.75 -0.58 6.47
N PRO A 65 -16.83 -0.80 7.80
CA PRO A 65 -16.56 -2.10 8.39
C PRO A 65 -17.58 -3.15 7.92
N GLY A 66 -17.08 -4.29 7.45
CA GLY A 66 -17.93 -5.39 6.97
C GLY A 66 -18.64 -5.11 5.65
N HIS A 67 -18.28 -4.04 4.92
CA HIS A 67 -18.88 -3.74 3.64
C HIS A 67 -18.61 -4.88 2.63
N PRO A 68 -19.63 -5.36 1.88
CA PRO A 68 -19.51 -6.56 1.07
C PRO A 68 -18.45 -6.47 -0.03
N LEU A 69 -18.19 -5.27 -0.55
CA LEU A 69 -17.19 -5.01 -1.60
C LEU A 69 -15.78 -4.72 -1.08
N LEU A 70 -15.54 -4.70 0.24
CA LEU A 70 -14.22 -4.44 0.80
C LEU A 70 -13.69 -5.69 1.54
N PRO A 71 -12.37 -5.90 1.56
CA PRO A 71 -11.79 -7.01 2.31
C PRO A 71 -11.87 -6.74 3.81
N ARG A 72 -11.95 -7.83 4.59
CA ARG A 72 -11.66 -7.80 6.02
C ARG A 72 -10.16 -7.61 6.22
N VAL A 73 -9.79 -6.49 6.84
CA VAL A 73 -8.42 -6.22 7.30
C VAL A 73 -8.30 -6.66 8.76
N ASP A 74 -7.48 -7.67 9.02
CA ASP A 74 -7.29 -8.25 10.34
C ASP A 74 -6.20 -7.50 11.13
N VAL A 75 -5.13 -7.09 10.45
CA VAL A 75 -4.00 -6.36 11.05
C VAL A 75 -3.46 -5.35 10.07
N ASP A 76 -3.02 -4.21 10.58
CA ASP A 76 -2.34 -3.21 9.78
C ASP A 76 -1.42 -2.39 10.68
N MET A 77 -0.14 -2.31 10.34
CA MET A 77 0.87 -1.64 11.16
C MET A 77 2.05 -1.09 10.37
N PRO A 78 2.63 0.04 10.80
CA PRO A 78 3.90 0.52 10.27
C PRO A 78 5.05 -0.41 10.68
N LEU A 79 6.02 -0.52 9.77
CA LEU A 79 7.30 -1.18 9.97
C LEU A 79 8.42 -0.14 10.02
N GLU A 80 9.60 -0.54 10.46
CA GLU A 80 10.79 0.32 10.40
C GLU A 80 11.04 0.77 8.94
N GLY A 81 11.49 2.02 8.76
CA GLY A 81 11.98 2.49 7.48
C GLY A 81 10.91 2.89 6.47
N GLY A 82 9.69 3.16 6.95
CA GLY A 82 8.52 3.53 6.14
C GLY A 82 7.76 2.34 5.55
N GLY A 83 8.14 1.13 5.93
CA GLY A 83 7.44 -0.07 5.50
C GLY A 83 6.08 -0.24 6.18
N ARG A 84 5.32 -1.23 5.71
CA ARG A 84 4.00 -1.55 6.27
C ARG A 84 3.71 -3.05 6.16
N LEU A 85 3.08 -3.60 7.19
CA LEU A 85 2.46 -4.92 7.17
C LEU A 85 0.94 -4.73 7.22
N THR A 86 0.23 -5.28 6.24
CA THR A 86 -1.23 -5.40 6.27
C THR A 86 -1.63 -6.86 6.09
N VAL A 87 -2.37 -7.41 7.04
CA VAL A 87 -2.93 -8.77 6.99
C VAL A 87 -4.42 -8.67 6.71
N MET A 88 -4.90 -9.38 5.70
CA MET A 88 -6.30 -9.40 5.29
C MET A 88 -6.71 -10.82 4.86
N GLU A 89 -8.01 -11.01 4.64
CA GLU A 89 -8.54 -12.26 4.07
C GLU A 89 -7.86 -12.60 2.72
N PHE A 90 -7.68 -13.90 2.44
CA PHE A 90 -7.13 -14.35 1.16
C PHE A 90 -8.16 -14.17 0.04
N LEU A 91 -7.72 -13.53 -1.05
CA LEU A 91 -8.53 -13.26 -2.23
C LEU A 91 -7.89 -13.84 -3.49
N LEU A 92 -8.72 -14.13 -4.48
CA LEU A 92 -8.35 -14.58 -5.82
C LEU A 92 -8.60 -13.47 -6.84
N LEU A 93 -7.84 -13.44 -7.92
CA LEU A 93 -8.07 -12.48 -9.00
C LEU A 93 -9.44 -12.72 -9.64
N ALA A 94 -10.21 -11.65 -9.86
CA ALA A 94 -11.42 -11.73 -10.67
C ALA A 94 -11.05 -11.90 -12.16
N ASP A 95 -11.95 -12.46 -12.97
CA ASP A 95 -11.71 -12.45 -14.41
C ASP A 95 -11.93 -11.04 -15.00
N SER A 96 -11.44 -10.82 -16.22
CA SER A 96 -11.49 -9.51 -16.85
C SER A 96 -12.92 -9.00 -17.06
N THR A 97 -13.88 -9.90 -17.32
CA THR A 97 -15.27 -9.52 -17.55
C THR A 97 -15.92 -9.06 -16.25
N GLU A 98 -15.65 -9.74 -15.14
CA GLU A 98 -16.07 -9.32 -13.80
C GLU A 98 -15.47 -7.95 -13.43
N ALA A 99 -14.18 -7.74 -13.70
CA ALA A 99 -13.52 -6.48 -13.43
C ALA A 99 -14.16 -5.32 -14.23
N ASP A 100 -14.40 -5.51 -15.52
CA ASP A 100 -15.06 -4.51 -16.37
C ASP A 100 -16.46 -4.14 -15.87
N LEU A 101 -17.26 -5.12 -15.45
CA LEU A 101 -18.59 -4.90 -14.88
C LEU A 101 -18.52 -4.08 -13.59
N VAL A 102 -17.51 -4.31 -12.76
CA VAL A 102 -17.29 -3.54 -11.53
C VAL A 102 -16.96 -2.08 -11.85
N TYR A 103 -16.13 -1.80 -12.85
CA TYR A 103 -15.87 -0.42 -13.27
C TYR A 103 -17.07 0.27 -13.89
N GLN A 104 -17.87 -0.46 -14.67
CA GLN A 104 -19.13 0.09 -15.19
C GLN A 104 -20.07 0.50 -14.03
N ARG A 105 -20.19 -0.35 -13.01
CA ARG A 105 -20.98 -0.04 -11.80
C ARG A 105 -20.38 1.14 -11.03
N TRP A 106 -19.06 1.19 -10.89
CA TRP A 106 -18.35 2.30 -10.25
C TRP A 106 -18.67 3.63 -10.95
N ALA A 107 -18.54 3.65 -12.28
CA ALA A 107 -18.81 4.83 -13.11
C ALA A 107 -20.29 5.25 -13.03
N ALA A 108 -21.21 4.29 -13.09
CA ALA A 108 -22.64 4.53 -13.05
C ALA A 108 -23.12 5.04 -11.67
N ALA A 109 -22.51 4.58 -10.58
CA ALA A 109 -22.83 4.96 -9.19
C ALA A 109 -24.36 4.99 -8.92
N SER A 110 -25.06 3.94 -9.37
CA SER A 110 -26.51 3.90 -9.31
C SER A 110 -27.01 3.93 -7.85
N PRO A 111 -28.11 4.65 -7.56
CA PRO A 111 -28.69 4.66 -6.21
C PRO A 111 -29.05 3.24 -5.75
N GLY A 112 -28.64 2.90 -4.53
CA GLY A 112 -28.89 1.58 -3.93
C GLY A 112 -27.88 0.49 -4.30
N ASP A 113 -26.96 0.74 -5.24
CA ASP A 113 -25.82 -0.16 -5.47
C ASP A 113 -24.78 0.03 -4.34
N PRO A 114 -24.34 -1.03 -3.64
CA PRO A 114 -23.29 -0.93 -2.62
C PRO A 114 -22.00 -0.26 -3.08
N ILE A 115 -21.66 -0.31 -4.38
CA ILE A 115 -20.45 0.35 -4.90
C ILE A 115 -20.50 1.87 -4.78
N THR A 116 -21.71 2.45 -4.76
CA THR A 116 -21.91 3.90 -4.67
C THR A 116 -21.42 4.44 -3.33
N GLU A 117 -21.60 3.69 -2.24
CA GLU A 117 -21.07 4.08 -0.93
C GLU A 117 -19.54 3.99 -0.89
N VAL A 118 -18.97 2.90 -1.41
CA VAL A 118 -17.50 2.73 -1.49
C VAL A 118 -16.89 3.86 -2.30
N ARG A 119 -17.46 4.17 -3.47
CA ARG A 119 -16.99 5.25 -4.34
C ARG A 119 -17.01 6.58 -3.63
N ARG A 120 -18.12 6.93 -2.96
CA ARG A 120 -18.24 8.20 -2.23
C ARG A 120 -17.17 8.35 -1.15
N GLN A 121 -16.95 7.30 -0.35
CA GLN A 121 -15.91 7.34 0.68
C GLN A 121 -14.50 7.37 0.08
N ALA A 122 -14.28 6.65 -1.01
CA ALA A 122 -13.00 6.65 -1.70
C ALA A 122 -12.68 8.01 -2.31
N GLU A 123 -13.63 8.68 -2.97
CA GLU A 123 -13.46 10.03 -3.51
C GLU A 123 -13.17 11.07 -2.41
N ARG A 124 -13.82 10.94 -1.24
CA ARG A 124 -13.52 11.78 -0.08
C ARG A 124 -12.09 11.57 0.43
N LEU A 125 -11.71 10.31 0.66
CA LEU A 125 -10.36 9.96 1.11
C LEU A 125 -9.29 10.36 0.08
N ASN A 126 -9.60 10.25 -1.21
CA ASN A 126 -8.73 10.69 -2.30
C ASN A 126 -8.46 12.19 -2.22
N ALA A 127 -9.51 13.00 -1.99
CA ALA A 127 -9.36 14.44 -1.83
C ALA A 127 -8.54 14.81 -0.58
N GLU A 128 -8.73 14.09 0.54
CA GLU A 128 -7.95 14.27 1.78
C GLU A 128 -6.48 13.89 1.59
N ALA A 129 -6.21 12.79 0.92
CA ALA A 129 -4.84 12.31 0.66
C ALA A 129 -4.08 13.22 -0.30
N ALA A 130 -4.76 13.77 -1.32
CA ALA A 130 -4.17 14.67 -2.29
C ALA A 130 -3.57 15.95 -1.69
N THR A 131 -4.00 16.36 -0.49
CA THR A 131 -3.49 17.56 0.19
C THR A 131 -2.37 17.27 1.19
N SER A 132 -2.11 16.00 1.51
CA SER A 132 -1.30 15.62 2.68
C SER A 132 -0.27 14.53 2.42
N ILE A 133 -0.45 13.70 1.38
CA ILE A 133 0.48 12.63 1.02
C ILE A 133 1.34 13.11 -0.16
N PRO A 134 2.66 13.23 0.01
CA PRO A 134 3.56 13.55 -1.10
C PRO A 134 3.47 12.52 -2.23
N PHE A 135 3.54 12.99 -3.47
CA PHE A 135 3.50 12.13 -4.66
C PHE A 135 2.21 11.28 -4.75
N TRP A 136 1.07 11.83 -4.30
CA TRP A 136 -0.22 11.17 -4.43
C TRP A 136 -0.63 10.99 -5.90
N GLY A 137 -0.97 9.75 -6.28
CA GLY A 137 -1.40 9.40 -7.64
C GLY A 137 -2.91 9.41 -7.83
N GLY A 138 -3.68 9.28 -6.76
CA GLY A 138 -5.13 9.35 -6.81
C GLY A 138 -5.82 8.01 -6.65
N LEU A 139 -6.99 7.87 -7.29
CA LEU A 139 -7.73 6.63 -7.36
C LEU A 139 -7.11 5.69 -8.41
N ASP A 140 -6.91 4.44 -8.03
CA ASP A 140 -6.40 3.40 -8.92
C ASP A 140 -7.55 2.62 -9.57
N HIS A 141 -7.64 2.71 -10.89
CA HIS A 141 -8.61 1.99 -11.71
C HIS A 141 -8.01 0.73 -12.38
N ASN A 142 -6.90 0.21 -11.87
CA ASN A 142 -6.27 -1.01 -12.35
C ASN A 142 -7.19 -2.23 -12.17
N PRO A 143 -7.59 -2.94 -13.24
CA PRO A 143 -8.48 -4.10 -13.15
C PRO A 143 -8.00 -5.24 -12.26
N HIS A 144 -6.70 -5.31 -11.98
CA HIS A 144 -6.15 -6.30 -11.04
C HIS A 144 -6.50 -6.02 -9.57
N ASN A 145 -7.11 -4.86 -9.29
CA ASN A 145 -7.63 -4.49 -7.99
C ASN A 145 -9.05 -5.02 -7.75
N VAL A 146 -9.65 -5.69 -8.74
CA VAL A 146 -10.90 -6.44 -8.59
C VAL A 146 -10.57 -7.89 -8.30
N MET A 147 -10.97 -8.35 -7.12
CA MET A 147 -10.66 -9.66 -6.58
C MET A 147 -11.95 -10.38 -6.16
N LYS A 148 -11.85 -11.64 -5.75
CA LYS A 148 -12.93 -12.47 -5.22
C LYS A 148 -12.53 -13.13 -3.93
N ASP A 149 -13.44 -13.18 -2.98
CA ASP A 149 -13.28 -14.04 -1.81
C ASP A 149 -13.51 -15.51 -2.17
N LEU A 150 -13.31 -16.40 -1.18
CA LEU A 150 -13.48 -17.84 -1.37
C LEU A 150 -14.93 -18.27 -1.66
N SER A 151 -15.92 -17.41 -1.43
CA SER A 151 -17.31 -17.64 -1.83
C SER A 151 -17.62 -17.18 -3.25
N GLY A 152 -16.66 -16.50 -3.90
CA GLY A 152 -16.82 -15.90 -5.22
C GLY A 152 -17.36 -14.47 -5.20
N ALA A 153 -17.54 -13.85 -4.03
CA ALA A 153 -18.02 -12.48 -3.95
C ALA A 153 -16.91 -11.49 -4.28
N VAL A 154 -17.25 -10.47 -5.08
CA VAL A 154 -16.30 -9.44 -5.52
C VAL A 154 -15.82 -8.57 -4.36
N LYS A 155 -14.52 -8.29 -4.36
CA LYS A 155 -13.82 -7.38 -3.44
C LYS A 155 -12.98 -6.38 -4.23
N LEU A 156 -12.99 -5.13 -3.80
CA LEU A 156 -12.11 -4.06 -4.28
C LEU A 156 -10.92 -3.93 -3.33
N VAL A 157 -9.71 -3.99 -3.87
CA VAL A 157 -8.46 -3.78 -3.12
C VAL A 157 -7.68 -2.61 -3.70
N ASP A 158 -6.73 -2.07 -2.94
CA ASP A 158 -5.69 -1.14 -3.45
C ASP A 158 -6.23 0.02 -4.33
N LEU A 159 -7.36 0.62 -3.94
CA LEU A 159 -8.05 1.66 -4.72
C LEU A 159 -7.30 3.00 -4.82
N PHE A 160 -6.08 3.08 -4.30
CA PHE A 160 -5.28 4.29 -4.28
C PHE A 160 -3.82 3.97 -4.52
N TYR A 161 -3.09 4.91 -5.11
CA TYR A 161 -1.66 4.72 -5.37
C TYR A 161 -0.86 6.00 -5.14
N ALA A 162 0.44 5.82 -4.87
CA ALA A 162 1.43 6.87 -4.98
C ALA A 162 2.13 6.78 -6.35
N GLU A 163 2.53 7.92 -6.89
CA GLU A 163 3.24 8.04 -8.17
C GLU A 163 4.68 7.54 -8.04
N GLY A 164 4.86 6.21 -7.97
CA GLY A 164 6.16 5.58 -7.77
C GLY A 164 7.19 6.00 -8.81
N LYS A 165 6.78 6.09 -10.09
CA LYS A 165 7.67 6.56 -11.17
C LYS A 165 8.21 7.96 -10.88
N GLU A 166 7.37 8.85 -10.39
CA GLU A 166 7.76 10.22 -10.06
C GLU A 166 8.67 10.26 -8.81
N ILE A 167 8.36 9.47 -7.78
CA ILE A 167 9.22 9.33 -6.58
C ILE A 167 10.64 8.94 -6.99
N TYR A 168 10.81 7.90 -7.80
CA TYR A 168 12.14 7.42 -8.18
C TYR A 168 12.84 8.32 -9.21
N ARG A 169 12.09 9.01 -10.07
CA ARG A 169 12.64 10.05 -10.95
C ARG A 169 13.19 11.21 -10.12
N VAL A 170 12.40 11.77 -9.20
CA VAL A 170 12.81 12.87 -8.32
C VAL A 170 13.94 12.45 -7.40
N LEU A 171 13.94 11.22 -6.87
CA LEU A 171 15.07 10.73 -6.08
C LEU A 171 16.39 10.79 -6.86
N ARG A 172 16.40 10.46 -8.16
CA ARG A 172 17.63 10.53 -8.99
C ARG A 172 18.05 11.96 -9.30
N GLU A 173 17.09 12.82 -9.60
CA GLU A 173 17.36 14.18 -10.10
C GLU A 173 17.57 15.21 -8.98
N ASP A 174 16.78 15.11 -7.91
CA ASP A 174 16.77 16.03 -6.78
C ASP A 174 16.43 15.29 -5.45
N PRO A 175 17.43 14.59 -4.86
CA PRO A 175 17.24 13.89 -3.59
C PRO A 175 16.75 14.80 -2.45
N ALA A 176 17.11 16.09 -2.45
CA ALA A 176 16.72 17.01 -1.39
C ALA A 176 15.19 17.18 -1.31
N LYS A 177 14.52 17.23 -2.47
CA LYS A 177 13.06 17.26 -2.54
C LYS A 177 12.40 16.00 -1.94
N ILE A 178 13.02 14.83 -2.07
CA ILE A 178 12.56 13.61 -1.38
C ILE A 178 12.73 13.75 0.14
N ALA A 179 13.84 14.32 0.60
CA ALA A 179 14.10 14.54 2.02
C ALA A 179 13.12 15.55 2.66
N GLU A 180 12.63 16.52 1.89
CA GLU A 180 11.55 17.42 2.30
C GLU A 180 10.22 16.66 2.42
N CYS A 181 9.91 15.74 1.51
CA CYS A 181 8.64 15.03 1.53
C CYS A 181 8.57 13.89 2.57
N PHE A 182 9.67 13.18 2.80
CA PHE A 182 9.68 11.98 3.63
C PHE A 182 10.72 12.08 4.74
N TRP A 183 10.27 11.81 5.97
CA TRP A 183 11.12 11.85 7.15
C TRP A 183 12.24 10.81 7.06
N PRO A 184 13.42 11.03 7.67
CA PRO A 184 14.55 10.09 7.59
C PRO A 184 14.16 8.65 7.97
N GLU A 185 13.35 8.47 9.01
CA GLU A 185 12.88 7.16 9.45
C GLU A 185 11.87 6.48 8.50
N GLN A 186 11.27 7.23 7.57
CA GLN A 186 10.32 6.72 6.59
C GLN A 186 10.97 6.31 5.27
N ARG A 187 12.21 6.70 4.99
CA ARG A 187 12.84 6.47 3.67
C ARG A 187 14.03 5.53 3.69
N LYS A 188 14.33 4.93 4.85
CA LYS A 188 15.45 4.00 5.04
C LYS A 188 15.45 2.84 4.03
N TYR A 189 14.29 2.33 3.66
CA TYR A 189 14.15 1.20 2.74
C TYR A 189 13.43 1.59 1.43
N MET A 190 13.40 2.88 1.06
CA MET A 190 12.63 3.34 -0.11
C MET A 190 13.09 2.73 -1.45
N CYS A 191 14.34 2.32 -1.56
CA CYS A 191 14.89 1.66 -2.75
C CYS A 191 14.73 0.14 -2.74
N ASP A 192 14.13 -0.45 -1.70
CA ASP A 192 14.02 -1.89 -1.54
C ASP A 192 12.67 -2.45 -2.03
N ILE A 193 11.80 -1.61 -2.60
CA ILE A 193 10.50 -2.06 -3.14
C ILE A 193 10.67 -3.06 -4.29
N ALA A 194 9.66 -3.89 -4.49
CA ALA A 194 9.72 -4.98 -5.47
C ALA A 194 9.84 -4.48 -6.93
N ALA A 195 9.22 -3.35 -7.28
CA ALA A 195 9.32 -2.77 -8.63
C ALA A 195 10.74 -2.33 -8.96
N VAL A 196 11.44 -1.64 -8.04
CA VAL A 196 12.84 -1.23 -8.24
C VAL A 196 13.71 -2.46 -8.49
N ALA A 197 13.57 -3.51 -7.66
CA ALA A 197 14.34 -4.73 -7.83
C ALA A 197 14.04 -5.48 -9.14
N ARG A 198 12.82 -5.39 -9.68
CA ARG A 198 12.37 -6.13 -10.87
C ARG A 198 12.56 -5.38 -12.18
N LEU A 199 12.42 -4.05 -12.16
CA LEU A 199 12.33 -3.22 -13.36
C LEU A 199 13.60 -2.41 -13.64
N SER A 200 14.45 -2.19 -12.64
CA SER A 200 15.66 -1.37 -12.78
C SER A 200 16.90 -2.20 -13.14
N THR A 201 17.83 -1.60 -13.88
CA THR A 201 19.15 -2.19 -14.11
C THR A 201 20.01 -2.13 -12.84
N PRO A 202 21.10 -2.91 -12.75
CA PRO A 202 22.04 -2.79 -11.63
C PRO A 202 22.62 -1.37 -11.47
N GLU A 203 22.86 -0.66 -12.58
CA GLU A 203 23.35 0.73 -12.56
C GLU A 203 22.30 1.68 -11.98
N GLU A 204 21.04 1.57 -12.44
CA GLU A 204 19.94 2.38 -11.92
C GLU A 204 19.70 2.14 -10.42
N ILE A 205 19.79 0.89 -9.96
CA ILE A 205 19.69 0.55 -8.54
C ILE A 205 20.83 1.19 -7.74
N ALA A 206 22.06 1.19 -8.28
CA ALA A 206 23.20 1.83 -7.63
C ALA A 206 23.01 3.35 -7.53
N GLU A 207 22.57 4.01 -8.61
CA GLU A 207 22.26 5.44 -8.63
C GLU A 207 21.18 5.81 -7.60
N LEU A 208 20.08 5.05 -7.56
CA LEU A 208 19.00 5.25 -6.59
C LEU A 208 19.48 5.11 -5.14
N ARG A 209 20.33 4.13 -4.86
CA ARG A 209 20.91 3.93 -3.52
C ARG A 209 21.86 5.06 -3.14
N THR A 210 22.75 5.48 -4.04
CA THR A 210 23.63 6.62 -3.78
C THR A 210 22.83 7.91 -3.54
N ALA A 211 21.78 8.14 -4.32
CA ALA A 211 20.86 9.25 -4.08
C ALA A 211 20.18 9.17 -2.71
N ALA A 212 19.64 8.01 -2.32
CA ALA A 212 19.01 7.82 -1.03
C ALA A 212 20.01 7.95 0.15
N GLU A 213 21.25 7.49 -0.01
CA GLU A 213 22.32 7.64 0.97
C GLU A 213 22.70 9.11 1.17
N SER A 214 22.73 9.91 0.11
CA SER A 214 23.07 11.35 0.17
C SER A 214 22.13 12.14 1.09
N ILE A 215 20.91 11.66 1.28
CA ILE A 215 19.91 12.28 2.13
C ILE A 215 19.69 11.52 3.44
N ALA A 216 20.32 10.37 3.70
CA ALA A 216 19.93 9.45 4.77
C ALA A 216 19.89 10.08 6.18
N LEU A 217 20.73 11.08 6.44
CA LEU A 217 20.80 11.80 7.73
C LEU A 217 20.30 13.25 7.65
N SER A 218 19.86 13.71 6.48
CA SER A 218 19.34 15.06 6.30
C SER A 218 18.04 15.21 7.09
N GLY A 219 18.14 15.86 8.25
CA GLY A 219 17.00 16.23 9.09
C GLY A 219 16.30 17.44 8.51
N GLY A 220 15.08 17.26 8.06
CA GLY A 220 14.15 18.38 7.97
C GLY A 220 13.70 18.75 9.37
N SER A 221 13.66 20.03 9.69
CA SER A 221 12.55 20.58 10.48
C SER A 221 11.22 20.03 9.94
N GLU A 222 10.16 19.96 10.77
CA GLU A 222 8.80 19.57 10.33
C GLU A 222 8.58 20.03 8.89
N PRO A 223 8.39 19.12 7.92
CA PRO A 223 8.20 19.56 6.56
C PRO A 223 6.97 20.44 6.54
N ASP A 224 7.10 21.62 5.95
CA ASP A 224 6.03 22.61 5.91
C ASP A 224 4.81 21.95 5.21
N GLY A 225 3.80 21.56 6.00
CA GLY A 225 2.63 20.83 5.53
C GLY A 225 2.67 19.28 5.58
N ALA A 226 3.75 18.61 5.97
CA ALA A 226 3.74 17.16 6.19
C ALA A 226 3.15 16.82 7.57
N GLN A 227 1.85 17.04 7.72
CA GLN A 227 1.13 16.28 8.73
C GLN A 227 1.29 14.80 8.37
N ARG A 228 1.70 13.98 9.34
CA ARG A 228 1.44 12.54 9.23
C ARG A 228 -0.03 12.45 8.90
N TRP A 229 -0.35 11.88 7.74
CA TRP A 229 -1.71 11.56 7.45
C TRP A 229 -2.21 10.73 8.64
N GLN A 230 -3.15 11.29 9.37
CA GLN A 230 -3.86 10.63 10.44
C GLN A 230 -5.29 10.64 9.95
N ALA A 231 -5.87 9.45 9.81
CA ALA A 231 -7.28 9.31 9.59
C ALA A 231 -8.00 10.18 10.63
N GLN A 232 -8.70 11.23 10.19
CA GLN A 232 -9.64 11.90 11.09
C GLN A 232 -10.74 10.88 11.38
N ASP A 233 -10.83 10.47 12.65
CA ASP A 233 -11.94 9.67 13.16
C ASP A 233 -13.21 10.51 12.95
N GLY A 234 -14.09 10.03 12.08
CA GLY A 234 -15.38 10.65 11.77
C GLY A 234 -16.47 9.60 11.83
#